data_AF-A0A9P7FTG5-F1
#
_entry.id   AF-A0A9P7FTG5-F1
#
_cell.length_a   1.000
_cell.length_b   1.000
_cell.length_c   1.000
_cell.angle_alpha   90.00
_cell.angle_beta   90.00
_cell.angle_gamma   90.00
#
_symmetry.space_group_name_H-M   'P 1'
#
loop_
_entity.id
_entity.type
_entity.pdbx_description
1 polymer ?
#
loop_
_entity_poly.entity_id
_entity_poly.type
_entity_poly.pdbx_seq_one_letter_code
_entity_poly.pdbx_strand_id
1 'polypeptide(L)'
;MARRPKAAKKAAATTTASEKLKVTSDHPATPVVETVEPAPAPTAAQLLSQSQQTTDAWYKAVRTKKGYANYVKSGKKLLQEWNAKQRTDEVDEGASEEEATERTELGEAFNVVSDKTPTALRLLVAYKCDHQGCGFSTAEGIRSAFKDYFERYEDVSDL
;
A
#
# COMPACT_ATOMS: atom_id res chain seq x y z
N MET A 1 -42.89 9.96 -19.12
CA MET A 1 -42.09 9.08 -18.24
C MET A 1 -41.38 8.03 -19.10
N ALA A 2 -40.09 8.22 -19.40
CA ALA A 2 -39.32 7.31 -20.24
C ALA A 2 -38.17 6.71 -19.40
N ARG A 3 -38.22 5.40 -19.15
CA ARG A 3 -37.19 4.65 -18.42
C ARG A 3 -36.02 4.34 -19.37
N ARG A 4 -34.82 4.84 -19.05
CA ARG A 4 -33.57 4.45 -19.71
C ARG A 4 -33.12 3.05 -19.26
N PRO A 5 -32.68 2.16 -20.18
CA PRO A 5 -32.12 0.88 -19.80
C PRO A 5 -30.68 0.99 -19.28
N LYS A 6 -30.35 0.20 -18.25
CA LYS A 6 -29.02 0.05 -17.67
C LYS A 6 -28.11 -0.77 -18.59
N ALA A 7 -26.93 -0.25 -18.90
CA ALA A 7 -25.88 -0.99 -19.60
C ALA A 7 -25.21 -2.00 -18.65
N ALA A 8 -25.26 -3.28 -19.02
CA ALA A 8 -24.55 -4.37 -18.34
C ALA A 8 -23.05 -4.30 -18.68
N LYS A 9 -22.21 -4.19 -17.64
CA LYS A 9 -20.75 -4.21 -17.75
C LYS A 9 -20.30 -5.68 -17.83
N LYS A 10 -19.83 -6.09 -19.01
CA LYS A 10 -19.18 -7.39 -19.26
C LYS A 10 -17.96 -7.55 -18.34
N ALA A 11 -17.94 -8.63 -17.57
CA ALA A 11 -16.73 -9.14 -16.93
C ALA A 11 -15.87 -9.83 -18.00
N ALA A 12 -14.64 -9.35 -18.20
CA ALA A 12 -13.64 -10.05 -18.98
C ALA A 12 -12.98 -11.10 -18.08
N ALA A 13 -13.31 -12.37 -18.31
CA ALA A 13 -12.58 -13.49 -17.76
C ALA A 13 -11.22 -13.60 -18.47
N THR A 14 -10.14 -13.44 -17.72
CA THR A 14 -8.79 -13.74 -18.21
C THR A 14 -8.52 -15.23 -18.02
N THR A 15 -8.63 -15.97 -19.12
CA THR A 15 -8.23 -17.36 -19.25
C THR A 15 -6.71 -17.46 -19.15
N THR A 16 -6.19 -17.99 -18.04
CA THR A 16 -4.78 -18.39 -17.92
C THR A 16 -4.57 -19.67 -18.73
N ALA A 17 -3.84 -19.55 -19.83
CA ALA A 17 -3.38 -20.70 -20.62
C ALA A 17 -2.36 -21.51 -19.79
N SER A 18 -2.67 -22.78 -19.54
CA SER A 18 -1.71 -23.77 -19.06
C SER A 18 -0.80 -24.17 -20.23
N GLU A 19 0.41 -23.63 -20.25
CA GLU A 19 1.46 -24.05 -21.15
C GLU A 19 2.07 -25.35 -20.62
N LYS A 20 1.76 -26.46 -21.30
CA LYS A 20 2.39 -27.77 -21.08
C LYS A 20 3.86 -27.68 -21.46
N LEU A 21 4.75 -27.65 -20.47
CA LEU A 21 6.17 -27.91 -20.66
C LEU A 21 6.38 -29.34 -21.14
N LYS A 22 6.73 -29.47 -22.42
CA LYS A 22 7.23 -30.69 -23.05
C LYS A 22 8.67 -30.89 -22.59
N VAL A 23 8.89 -31.83 -21.68
CA VAL A 23 10.22 -32.28 -21.25
C VAL A 23 10.82 -33.09 -22.40
N THR A 24 11.67 -32.46 -23.22
CA THR A 24 12.58 -33.15 -24.13
C THR A 24 13.91 -33.36 -23.40
N SER A 25 14.17 -34.61 -23.02
CA SER A 25 15.43 -35.06 -22.45
C SER A 25 16.45 -35.24 -23.58
N ASP A 26 17.15 -34.17 -23.93
CA ASP A 26 18.45 -34.26 -24.59
C ASP A 26 19.52 -34.15 -23.51
N HIS A 27 20.26 -35.24 -23.29
CA HIS A 27 21.44 -35.27 -22.43
C HIS A 27 22.66 -34.76 -23.23
N PRO A 28 23.18 -33.55 -22.95
CA PRO A 28 24.52 -33.20 -23.40
C PRO A 28 25.57 -33.92 -22.54
N ALA A 29 26.66 -34.32 -23.19
CA ALA A 29 27.81 -34.98 -22.60
C ALA A 29 28.33 -34.24 -21.35
N THR A 30 28.72 -35.03 -20.36
CA THR A 30 29.34 -34.59 -19.10
C THR A 30 30.48 -33.60 -19.35
N PRO A 31 30.36 -32.32 -18.93
CA PRO A 31 31.49 -31.41 -18.89
C PRO A 31 32.46 -31.88 -17.80
N VAL A 32 33.75 -31.81 -18.11
CA VAL A 32 34.87 -32.08 -17.20
C VAL A 32 34.69 -31.20 -15.96
N VAL A 33 34.56 -31.84 -14.80
CA VAL A 33 34.43 -31.17 -13.50
C VAL A 33 35.79 -30.54 -13.17
N GLU A 34 35.95 -29.27 -13.51
CA GLU A 34 37.00 -28.43 -12.99
C GLU A 34 36.72 -28.23 -11.49
N THR A 35 37.57 -28.81 -10.64
CA THR A 35 37.47 -28.72 -9.18
C THR A 35 37.78 -27.28 -8.75
N VAL A 36 36.78 -26.41 -8.85
CA VAL A 36 36.83 -25.05 -8.30
C VAL A 36 36.67 -25.18 -6.78
N GLU A 37 37.71 -24.78 -6.06
CA GLU A 37 37.73 -24.73 -4.59
C GLU A 37 36.52 -23.91 -4.07
N PRO A 38 35.72 -24.45 -3.13
CA PRO A 38 34.49 -23.78 -2.70
C PRO A 38 34.84 -22.50 -1.94
N ALA A 39 34.26 -21.38 -2.38
CA ALA A 39 34.42 -20.10 -1.71
C ALA A 39 34.05 -20.21 -0.21
N PRO A 40 34.78 -19.51 0.68
CA PRO A 40 34.51 -19.56 2.12
C PRO A 40 33.08 -19.10 2.40
N ALA A 41 32.40 -19.83 3.29
CA ALA A 41 31.02 -19.51 3.67
C ALA A 41 30.93 -18.10 4.29
N PRO A 42 29.88 -17.34 3.99
CA PRO A 42 29.71 -16.00 4.55
C PRO A 42 29.54 -16.07 6.07
N THR A 43 30.18 -15.13 6.76
CA THR A 43 30.04 -14.96 8.21
C THR A 43 28.67 -14.38 8.56
N ALA A 44 28.21 -14.58 9.80
CA ALA A 44 26.93 -14.04 10.27
C ALA A 44 26.85 -12.50 10.14
N ALA A 45 27.96 -11.79 10.38
CA ALA A 45 28.04 -10.34 10.22
C ALA A 45 27.86 -9.92 8.76
N GLN A 46 28.43 -10.67 7.80
CA GLN A 46 28.26 -10.41 6.37
C GLN A 46 26.81 -10.63 5.93
N LEU A 47 26.18 -11.71 6.40
CA LEU A 47 24.76 -11.98 6.12
C LEU A 47 23.85 -10.88 6.67
N LEU A 48 24.11 -10.42 7.90
CA LEU A 48 23.35 -9.33 8.52
C LEU A 48 23.49 -8.02 7.72
N SER A 49 24.72 -7.65 7.36
CA SER A 49 24.99 -6.47 6.53
C SER A 49 24.30 -6.56 5.17
N GLN A 50 24.32 -7.74 4.53
CA GLN A 50 23.69 -7.94 3.22
C GLN A 50 22.16 -7.89 3.33
N SER A 51 21.58 -8.43 4.40
CA SER A 51 20.14 -8.33 4.70
C SER A 51 19.71 -6.87 4.92
N GLN A 52 20.49 -6.08 5.66
CA GLN A 52 20.20 -4.66 5.85
C GLN A 52 20.25 -3.89 4.53
N GLN A 53 21.30 -4.09 3.73
CA GLN A 53 21.44 -3.41 2.43
C GLN A 53 20.32 -3.76 1.46
N THR A 54 19.91 -5.03 1.39
CA THR A 54 18.81 -5.47 0.53
C THR A 54 17.47 -4.93 1.00
N THR A 55 17.25 -4.87 2.31
CA THR A 55 16.05 -4.25 2.90
C THR A 55 15.99 -2.76 2.59
N ASP A 56 17.09 -2.03 2.77
CA ASP A 56 17.20 -0.61 2.46
C ASP A 56 17.02 -0.33 0.97
N ALA A 57 17.64 -1.14 0.11
CA ALA A 57 17.52 -1.02 -1.34
C ALA A 57 16.08 -1.27 -1.79
N TRP A 58 15.40 -2.28 -1.22
CA TRP A 58 14.01 -2.58 -1.51
C TRP A 58 13.06 -1.48 -1.01
N TYR A 59 13.32 -0.95 0.18
CA TYR A 59 12.56 0.15 0.78
C TYR A 59 12.72 1.45 -0.01
N LYS A 60 13.96 1.77 -0.43
CA LYS A 60 14.29 2.98 -1.19
C LYS A 60 14.00 2.88 -2.69
N ALA A 61 13.62 1.70 -3.18
CA ALA A 61 13.32 1.48 -4.60
C ALA A 61 12.23 2.45 -5.09
N VAL A 62 12.44 3.04 -6.26
CA VAL A 62 11.55 4.04 -6.88
C VAL A 62 10.10 3.53 -7.00
N ARG A 63 9.94 2.23 -7.27
CA ARG A 63 8.63 1.57 -7.36
C ARG A 63 7.90 1.54 -6.01
N THR A 64 8.61 1.25 -4.92
CA THR A 64 8.08 1.25 -3.56
C THR A 64 7.64 2.66 -3.15
N LYS A 65 8.47 3.67 -3.42
CA LYS A 65 8.13 5.09 -3.21
C LYS A 65 6.84 5.51 -3.93
N LYS A 66 6.66 5.07 -5.19
CA LYS A 66 5.43 5.33 -5.95
C LYS A 66 4.21 4.64 -5.31
N GLY A 67 4.39 3.40 -4.84
CA GLY A 67 3.34 2.66 -4.12
C GLY A 67 2.92 3.36 -2.83
N TYR A 68 3.89 3.81 -2.02
CA TYR A 68 3.64 4.52 -0.77
C TYR A 68 2.93 5.85 -1.01
N ALA A 69 3.39 6.63 -1.99
CA ALA A 69 2.74 7.87 -2.37
C ALA A 69 1.27 7.63 -2.79
N ASN A 70 0.96 6.51 -3.43
CA ASN A 70 -0.42 6.16 -3.79
C ASN A 70 -1.26 5.82 -2.56
N TYR A 71 -0.72 5.11 -1.55
CA TYR A 71 -1.43 4.86 -0.30
C TYR A 71 -1.79 6.16 0.40
N VAL A 72 -0.83 7.07 0.57
CA VAL A 72 -1.06 8.38 1.19
C VAL A 72 -2.10 9.20 0.43
N LYS A 73 -1.97 9.30 -0.90
CA LYS A 73 -2.95 10.01 -1.74
C LYS A 73 -4.35 9.41 -1.63
N SER A 74 -4.45 8.07 -1.64
CA SER A 74 -5.74 7.39 -1.50
C SER A 74 -6.36 7.60 -0.11
N GLY A 75 -5.54 7.66 0.94
CA GLY A 75 -5.97 7.95 2.29
C GLY A 75 -6.53 9.37 2.42
N LYS A 76 -5.80 10.37 1.92
CA LYS A 76 -6.26 11.77 1.92
C LYS A 76 -7.59 11.92 1.17
N LYS A 77 -7.69 11.31 -0.01
CA LYS A 77 -8.91 11.32 -0.81
C LYS A 77 -10.09 10.68 -0.07
N LEU A 78 -9.88 9.54 0.60
CA LEU A 78 -10.92 8.87 1.38
C LEU A 78 -11.50 9.79 2.46
N LEU A 79 -10.65 10.46 3.24
CA LEU A 79 -11.09 11.34 4.33
C LEU A 79 -11.84 12.56 3.80
N GLN A 80 -11.39 13.14 2.68
CA GLN A 80 -12.10 14.23 2.01
C GLN A 80 -13.48 13.80 1.50
N GLU A 81 -13.58 12.64 0.85
CA GLU A 81 -14.85 12.09 0.38
C GLU A 81 -15.79 11.77 1.54
N TRP A 82 -15.26 11.24 2.64
CA TRP A 82 -16.05 10.93 3.84
C TRP A 82 -16.62 12.20 4.48
N ASN A 83 -15.80 13.24 4.63
CA ASN A 83 -16.26 14.55 5.12
C ASN A 83 -17.27 15.21 4.20
N ALA A 84 -17.07 15.13 2.88
CA ALA A 84 -18.02 15.67 1.92
C ALA A 84 -19.38 14.97 2.01
N LYS A 85 -19.38 13.63 2.18
CA LYS A 85 -20.61 12.84 2.28
C LYS A 85 -21.41 13.16 3.55
N GLN A 86 -20.74 13.29 4.70
CA GLN A 86 -21.43 13.64 5.94
C GLN A 86 -22.07 15.03 5.86
N ARG A 87 -21.42 16.01 5.22
CA ARG A 87 -22.01 17.34 5.00
C ARG A 87 -23.26 17.32 4.14
N THR A 88 -23.39 16.38 3.20
CA THR A 88 -24.60 16.26 2.37
C THR A 88 -25.72 15.53 3.09
N ASP A 89 -25.40 14.58 3.95
CA ASP A 89 -26.37 13.76 4.69
C ASP A 89 -26.90 14.50 5.94
N GLU A 90 -26.11 15.40 6.54
CA GLU A 90 -26.44 16.15 7.78
C GLU A 90 -27.21 17.47 7.58
N VAL A 91 -27.48 17.90 6.34
CA VAL A 91 -28.35 19.07 6.09
C VAL A 91 -29.78 18.83 6.62
N ASP A 92 -30.12 17.58 6.97
CA ASP A 92 -31.45 17.18 7.45
C ASP A 92 -31.56 17.07 8.99
N GLU A 93 -30.48 16.88 9.76
CA GLU A 93 -30.56 16.70 11.22
C GLU A 93 -29.34 17.25 11.99
N GLY A 94 -29.43 18.50 12.47
CA GLY A 94 -28.96 18.94 13.80
C GLY A 94 -27.53 18.64 14.27
N ALA A 95 -26.54 18.44 13.39
CA ALA A 95 -25.16 18.19 13.83
C ALA A 95 -24.60 19.36 14.66
N SER A 96 -24.02 19.06 15.83
CA SER A 96 -23.38 20.04 16.72
C SER A 96 -22.15 20.68 16.05
N GLU A 97 -21.85 21.95 16.35
CA GLU A 97 -20.65 22.64 15.87
C GLU A 97 -19.36 21.91 16.26
N GLU A 98 -19.36 21.23 17.40
CA GLU A 98 -18.23 20.42 17.89
C GLU A 98 -17.94 19.23 16.95
N GLU A 99 -18.99 18.53 16.48
CA GLU A 99 -18.84 17.41 15.56
C GLU A 99 -18.38 17.88 14.17
N ALA A 100 -18.86 19.05 13.72
CA ALA A 100 -18.42 19.64 12.45
C ALA A 100 -16.92 19.99 12.46
N THR A 101 -16.43 20.44 13.62
CA THR A 101 -15.02 20.77 13.85
C THR A 101 -14.17 19.50 13.87
N GLU A 102 -14.57 18.50 14.65
CA GLU A 102 -13.86 17.21 14.73
C GLU A 102 -13.77 16.52 13.35
N ARG A 103 -14.84 16.56 12.55
CA ARG A 103 -14.83 16.03 11.18
C ARG A 103 -13.80 16.74 10.31
N THR A 104 -13.75 18.06 10.38
CA THR A 104 -12.81 18.86 9.57
C THR A 104 -11.36 18.52 9.96
N GLU A 105 -11.06 18.43 11.25
CA GLU A 105 -9.74 18.01 11.76
C GLU A 105 -9.36 16.61 11.27
N LEU A 106 -10.32 15.68 11.27
CA LEU A 106 -10.08 14.32 10.78
C LEU A 106 -9.81 14.29 9.27
N GLY A 107 -10.41 15.20 8.50
CA GLY A 107 -10.15 15.38 7.06
C GLY A 107 -8.72 15.78 6.73
N GLU A 108 -8.09 16.52 7.64
CA GLU A 108 -6.75 17.06 7.51
C GLU A 108 -5.69 16.25 8.27
N ALA A 109 -6.09 15.17 8.96
CA ALA A 109 -5.24 14.36 9.84
C ALA A 109 -4.03 13.69 9.16
N PHE A 110 -3.95 13.70 7.83
CA PHE A 110 -2.78 13.23 7.07
C PHE A 110 -1.93 14.35 6.47
N ASN A 111 -2.33 15.61 6.63
CA ASN A 111 -1.54 16.77 6.24
C ASN A 111 -0.62 17.21 7.38
N VAL A 112 -1.12 17.14 8.62
CA VAL A 112 -0.40 17.48 9.85
C VAL A 112 -0.57 16.32 10.82
N VAL A 113 0.53 15.88 11.44
CA VAL A 113 0.48 14.85 12.49
C VAL A 113 -0.21 15.45 13.72
N SER A 114 -1.32 14.85 14.13
CA SER A 114 -2.13 15.28 15.26
C SER A 114 -2.71 14.09 16.01
N ASP A 115 -3.42 14.34 17.11
CA ASP A 115 -4.12 13.31 17.89
C ASP A 115 -5.18 12.55 17.07
N LYS A 116 -5.62 13.12 15.94
CA LYS A 116 -6.59 12.50 15.03
C LYS A 116 -5.93 11.55 14.02
N THR A 117 -4.62 11.66 13.78
CA THR A 117 -3.88 10.85 12.80
C THR A 117 -3.99 9.34 13.05
N PRO A 118 -3.85 8.82 14.28
CA PRO A 118 -4.01 7.39 14.54
C PRO A 118 -5.43 6.89 14.22
N THR A 119 -6.45 7.70 14.50
CA THR A 119 -7.85 7.37 14.20
C THR A 119 -8.09 7.35 12.70
N ALA A 120 -7.59 8.34 11.97
CA ALA A 120 -7.65 8.38 10.51
C ALA A 120 -6.95 7.17 9.85
N LEU A 121 -5.79 6.75 10.38
CA LEU A 121 -5.09 5.55 9.91
C LEU A 121 -5.90 4.27 10.15
N ARG A 122 -6.49 4.12 11.34
CA ARG A 122 -7.37 2.97 11.65
C ARG A 122 -8.56 2.91 10.69
N LEU A 123 -9.20 4.04 10.43
CA LEU A 123 -10.29 4.12 9.47
C LEU A 123 -9.86 3.70 8.06
N LEU A 124 -8.71 4.20 7.59
CA LEU A 124 -8.19 3.84 6.27
C LEU A 124 -7.93 2.34 6.16
N VAL A 125 -7.30 1.74 7.19
CA VAL A 125 -7.03 0.29 7.22
C VAL A 125 -8.34 -0.49 7.26
N ALA A 126 -9.28 -0.15 8.13
CA ALA A 126 -10.58 -0.81 8.21
C ALA A 126 -11.35 -0.70 6.88
N TYR A 127 -11.37 0.47 6.26
CA TYR A 127 -12.00 0.64 4.95
C TYR A 127 -11.34 -0.23 3.87
N LYS A 128 -10.01 -0.27 3.83
CA LYS A 128 -9.29 -1.08 2.84
C LYS A 128 -9.46 -2.58 3.09
N CYS A 129 -9.30 -3.02 4.33
CA CYS A 129 -9.33 -4.43 4.66
C CYS A 129 -10.76 -4.98 4.72
N ASP A 130 -11.65 -4.31 5.45
CA ASP A 130 -12.99 -4.83 5.71
C ASP A 130 -13.94 -4.53 4.53
N HIS A 131 -13.92 -3.30 4.00
CA HIS A 131 -14.85 -2.93 2.92
C HIS A 131 -14.35 -3.32 1.53
N GLN A 132 -13.04 -3.25 1.26
CA GLN A 132 -12.47 -3.65 -0.04
C GLN A 132 -11.92 -5.07 -0.07
N GLY A 133 -11.99 -5.80 1.05
CA GLY A 133 -11.50 -7.18 1.16
C GLY A 133 -9.98 -7.30 0.99
N CYS A 134 -9.22 -6.23 1.25
CA CYS A 134 -7.77 -6.27 1.13
C CYS A 134 -7.15 -7.01 2.32
N GLY A 135 -6.10 -7.80 2.07
CA GLY A 135 -5.45 -8.59 3.11
C GLY A 135 -4.46 -7.81 3.98
N PHE A 136 -3.80 -8.55 4.88
CA PHE A 136 -2.76 -8.07 5.79
C PHE A 136 -1.61 -7.33 5.07
N SER A 137 -1.23 -7.78 3.88
CA SER A 137 -0.17 -7.13 3.09
C SER A 137 -0.49 -5.68 2.74
N THR A 138 -1.77 -5.35 2.54
CA THR A 138 -2.22 -3.97 2.30
C THR A 138 -2.15 -3.15 3.57
N ALA A 139 -2.56 -3.70 4.72
CA ALA A 139 -2.46 -3.02 6.01
C ALA A 139 -1.01 -2.65 6.36
N GLU A 140 -0.08 -3.59 6.22
CA GLU A 140 1.35 -3.34 6.43
C GLU A 140 1.93 -2.34 5.41
N GLY A 141 1.47 -2.40 4.16
CA GLY A 141 1.84 -1.44 3.12
C GLY A 141 1.39 -0.02 3.45
N ILE A 142 0.17 0.15 3.98
CA ILE A 142 -0.35 1.44 4.46
C ILE A 142 0.48 1.92 5.65
N ARG A 143 0.70 1.07 6.66
CA ARG A 143 1.49 1.44 7.84
C ARG A 143 2.90 1.91 7.47
N SER A 144 3.58 1.16 6.60
CA SER A 144 4.93 1.49 6.12
C SER A 144 4.94 2.77 5.29
N ALA A 145 3.95 2.97 4.43
CA ALA A 145 3.83 4.18 3.61
C ALA A 145 3.65 5.45 4.45
N PHE A 146 2.81 5.38 5.49
CA PHE A 146 2.58 6.54 6.36
C PHE A 146 3.74 6.78 7.32
N LYS A 147 4.44 5.73 7.77
CA LYS A 147 5.69 5.89 8.50
C LYS A 147 6.74 6.65 7.66
N ASP A 148 7.02 6.20 6.44
CA ASP A 148 7.93 6.88 5.51
C ASP A 148 7.50 8.32 5.22
N TYR A 149 6.19 8.55 5.09
CA TYR A 149 5.65 9.87 4.82
C TYR A 149 5.87 10.86 5.97
N PHE A 150 5.65 10.43 7.22
CA PHE A 150 5.82 11.29 8.39
C PHE A 150 7.29 11.50 8.75
N GLU A 151 8.15 10.48 8.63
CA GLU A 151 9.60 10.62 8.82
C GLU A 151 10.18 11.72 7.91
N ARG A 152 9.75 11.77 6.64
CA ARG A 152 10.18 12.82 5.70
C ARG A 152 9.61 14.20 5.99
N TYR A 153 8.51 14.29 6.73
CA TYR A 153 7.92 15.57 7.13
C TYR A 153 8.66 16.18 8.33
N GLU A 154 9.11 15.34 9.26
CA GLU A 154 9.94 15.75 10.40
C GLU A 154 11.30 16.28 9.92
N ASP A 155 11.96 15.58 8.98
CA ASP A 155 13.25 15.99 8.40
C ASP A 155 13.22 17.39 7.74
N VAL A 156 12.06 17.87 7.29
CA VAL A 156 11.89 19.18 6.63
C VAL A 156 11.53 20.28 7.63
N SER A 157 11.01 19.92 8.81
CA SER A 157 10.54 20.89 9.80
C SER A 157 11.65 21.36 10.77
N ASP A 158 12.78 20.65 10.80
CA ASP A 158 13.98 20.97 11.60
C ASP A 158 15.04 21.80 10.83
N LEU A 159 14.72 22.26 9.62
CA LEU A 159 15.55 23.14 8.77
C LEU A 159 15.02 24.57 8.76
#